data_AF-A0A7J7VCC7-F1
#
_entry.id   AF-A0A7J7VCC7-F1
#
_cell.length_a   1.000
_cell.length_b   1.000
_cell.length_c   1.000
_cell.angle_alpha   90.00
_cell.angle_beta   90.00
_cell.angle_gamma   90.00
#
_symmetry.space_group_name_H-M   'P 1'
#
loop_
_entity.id
_entity.type
_entity.pdbx_description
1 polymer ?
#
loop_
_entity_poly.entity_id
_entity_poly.type
_entity_poly.pdbx_seq_one_letter_code
_entity_poly.pdbx_strand_id
1 'polypeptide(L)'
;MIGVNSIHSSAGRLRSRSLCSVRYGRSHRGAETLCYGWPPRSRSLRPVLYTDLVVSRLQGRRKKKAALYSSIKNEKLQWAIDEEELRRSLSELADPNPKVIKRVSGGSGSGSSPFLDLTPEPGAAVYKHGALVRKVHADPDCRKTPRGKRGWKSFHGILKGMILYLQKEEYQPGKALSEAELKNAISIHHALATRAKDYSKRPHVFYLRTADWRVFLFQAPSLEQMQSWITRINVVAAMFSAPPFPAAVSSQKKFSRPLLPSAATRLSQEEQVRTHEAKLKAMASELQEHQAALLGKKARGKEAEEQRQKEAYLEFEKSRYGTYAALLRVKLKVGSEELDVVEAALAQASSPEDGAPPPRSSPSLQPRVSSQPRAQRRGSEPRAGAGSGRRRP
;
A
#
# COMPACT_ATOMS: atom_id res chain seq x y z
N MET A 1 -21.56 -31.56 -35.94
CA MET A 1 -21.52 -31.94 -37.37
C MET A 1 -20.29 -31.26 -37.96
N ILE A 2 -19.20 -32.00 -38.15
CA ILE A 2 -18.76 -32.56 -39.45
C ILE A 2 -18.52 -31.40 -40.42
N GLY A 3 -17.31 -31.08 -40.88
CA GLY A 3 -16.19 -31.97 -41.21
C GLY A 3 -15.91 -31.82 -42.69
N VAL A 4 -14.78 -31.15 -42.99
CA VAL A 4 -13.80 -31.34 -44.09
C VAL A 4 -14.28 -31.92 -45.43
N ASN A 5 -13.88 -31.28 -46.54
CA ASN A 5 -13.20 -31.85 -47.73
C ASN A 5 -13.16 -30.80 -48.85
N SER A 6 -12.27 -30.77 -49.85
CA SER A 6 -10.93 -31.27 -50.15
C SER A 6 -10.66 -30.91 -51.65
N ILE A 7 -9.40 -31.01 -52.12
CA ILE A 7 -8.96 -31.37 -53.51
C ILE A 7 -8.61 -30.25 -54.56
N HIS A 8 -7.29 -30.18 -54.88
CA HIS A 8 -6.55 -30.02 -56.18
C HIS A 8 -6.71 -28.75 -57.05
N SER A 9 -5.81 -28.35 -57.97
CA SER A 9 -4.38 -28.58 -58.32
C SER A 9 -4.10 -27.74 -59.58
N SER A 10 -2.85 -27.30 -59.79
CA SER A 10 -2.14 -26.97 -61.07
C SER A 10 -1.21 -25.76 -60.87
N ALA A 11 -0.14 -25.48 -61.62
CA ALA A 11 0.88 -26.19 -62.39
C ALA A 11 1.84 -25.07 -62.91
N GLY A 12 3.14 -25.35 -63.10
CA GLY A 12 4.08 -24.48 -63.84
C GLY A 12 5.31 -24.03 -63.02
N ARG A 13 6.41 -24.80 -62.95
CA ARG A 13 7.52 -24.95 -63.92
C ARG A 13 8.37 -23.67 -64.09
N LEU A 14 9.59 -23.65 -63.53
CA LEU A 14 10.83 -23.41 -64.27
C LEU A 14 12.07 -23.86 -63.46
N ARG A 15 12.99 -24.55 -64.13
CA ARG A 15 14.27 -25.08 -63.65
C ARG A 15 15.36 -24.01 -63.76
N SER A 16 16.41 -24.11 -62.96
CA SER A 16 17.80 -24.07 -63.45
C SER A 16 18.79 -24.64 -62.42
N ARG A 17 19.73 -25.45 -62.92
CA ARG A 17 20.84 -26.14 -62.23
C ARG A 17 22.17 -25.54 -62.72
N SER A 18 23.20 -25.52 -61.87
CA SER A 18 24.65 -25.60 -62.17
C SER A 18 25.38 -25.28 -60.84
N LEU A 19 26.24 -26.08 -60.18
CA LEU A 19 27.41 -26.91 -60.54
C LEU A 19 28.49 -26.17 -61.36
N CYS A 20 29.53 -25.68 -60.68
CA CYS A 20 30.90 -26.18 -60.84
C CYS A 20 31.91 -25.48 -59.90
N SER A 21 32.91 -26.26 -59.48
CA SER A 21 34.11 -25.84 -58.73
C SER A 21 35.25 -25.60 -59.72
N VAL A 22 36.18 -24.67 -59.44
CA VAL A 22 37.50 -24.63 -60.08
C VAL A 22 38.57 -24.24 -59.06
N ARG A 23 39.69 -24.97 -59.11
CA ARG A 23 40.92 -24.84 -58.31
C ARG A 23 41.88 -23.82 -58.95
N TYR A 24 42.78 -23.23 -58.16
CA TYR A 24 44.16 -22.94 -58.55
C TYR A 24 45.11 -23.13 -57.35
N GLY A 25 46.37 -23.47 -57.63
CA GLY A 25 47.35 -23.96 -56.65
C GLY A 25 48.65 -23.16 -56.55
N ARG A 26 49.30 -23.36 -55.39
CA ARG A 26 50.73 -23.57 -55.06
C ARG A 26 51.84 -22.69 -55.67
N SER A 27 52.61 -21.99 -54.82
CA SER A 27 54.02 -22.32 -54.48
C SER A 27 54.73 -21.35 -53.50
N HIS A 28 55.42 -21.93 -52.50
CA HIS A 28 56.77 -21.63 -51.89
C HIS A 28 57.12 -20.19 -51.39
N ARG A 29 57.91 -19.93 -50.32
CA ARG A 29 58.90 -20.66 -49.49
C ARG A 29 59.29 -19.82 -48.23
N GLY A 30 59.72 -20.48 -47.13
CA GLY A 30 60.63 -19.97 -46.06
C GLY A 30 59.94 -19.54 -44.76
N ALA A 31 60.36 -19.90 -43.54
CA ALA A 31 61.48 -20.70 -43.02
C ALA A 31 61.18 -21.05 -41.53
N GLU A 32 61.65 -22.23 -41.09
CA GLU A 32 62.22 -22.58 -39.77
C GLU A 32 61.43 -22.25 -38.46
N THR A 33 61.41 -23.01 -37.37
CA THR A 33 61.99 -24.29 -36.90
C THR A 33 61.23 -24.65 -35.59
N LEU A 34 61.18 -25.95 -35.25
CA LEU A 34 61.38 -26.54 -33.90
C LEU A 34 60.52 -27.80 -33.65
N CYS A 35 61.21 -28.93 -33.82
CA CYS A 35 61.32 -30.05 -32.90
C CYS A 35 60.17 -31.06 -32.69
N TYR A 36 60.36 -32.20 -33.39
CA TYR A 36 60.43 -33.59 -32.92
C TYR A 36 59.28 -34.21 -32.09
N GLY A 37 58.75 -35.31 -32.65
CA GLY A 37 58.76 -36.61 -31.96
C GLY A 37 57.41 -37.18 -31.54
N TRP A 38 56.73 -37.91 -32.43
CA TRP A 38 55.67 -38.85 -32.06
C TRP A 38 56.28 -40.21 -31.69
N PRO A 39 55.83 -40.82 -30.58
CA PRO A 39 55.72 -42.28 -30.46
C PRO A 39 54.28 -42.67 -29.97
N PRO A 40 53.93 -43.96 -29.77
CA PRO A 40 52.92 -44.65 -30.58
C PRO A 40 51.58 -44.92 -29.86
N ARG A 41 50.58 -45.38 -30.62
CA ARG A 41 49.27 -45.92 -30.15
C ARG A 41 49.47 -46.96 -29.04
N SER A 42 48.66 -47.05 -27.97
CA SER A 42 47.26 -47.49 -28.00
C SER A 42 46.63 -47.45 -26.59
N ARG A 43 45.35 -47.09 -26.48
CA ARG A 43 44.38 -47.81 -25.63
C ARG A 43 42.96 -47.49 -26.11
N SER A 44 42.28 -48.54 -26.56
CA SER A 44 40.89 -48.54 -27.01
C SER A 44 39.98 -47.95 -25.91
N LEU A 45 39.39 -46.78 -26.17
CA LEU A 45 38.23 -46.30 -25.43
C LEU A 45 36.99 -46.67 -26.23
N ARG A 46 36.20 -47.60 -25.68
CA ARG A 46 34.86 -47.90 -26.18
C ARG A 46 34.00 -46.63 -26.08
N PRO A 47 33.14 -46.31 -27.07
CA PRO A 47 32.25 -45.17 -26.95
C PRO A 47 31.27 -45.45 -25.81
N VAL A 48 31.33 -44.67 -24.73
CA VAL A 48 30.30 -44.69 -23.70
C VAL A 48 29.03 -44.12 -24.32
N LEU A 49 28.04 -44.98 -24.54
CA LEU A 49 26.76 -44.57 -25.09
C LEU A 49 26.07 -43.64 -24.10
N TYR A 50 25.48 -42.56 -24.61
CA TYR A 50 24.78 -41.51 -23.85
C TYR A 50 23.75 -42.06 -22.84
N THR A 51 23.21 -43.26 -23.11
CA THR A 51 22.30 -43.99 -22.21
C THR A 51 22.91 -44.33 -20.86
N ASP A 52 24.20 -44.66 -20.78
CA ASP A 52 24.85 -45.09 -19.53
C ASP A 52 25.12 -43.93 -18.56
N LEU A 53 25.37 -42.72 -19.10
CA LEU A 53 25.51 -41.50 -18.31
C LEU A 53 24.18 -41.06 -17.67
N VAL A 54 23.07 -41.28 -18.37
CA VAL A 54 21.72 -40.94 -17.88
C VAL A 54 21.28 -41.92 -16.80
N VAL A 55 21.51 -43.23 -17.01
CA VAL A 55 21.21 -44.27 -16.02
C VAL A 55 22.03 -44.08 -14.73
N SER A 56 23.32 -43.77 -14.85
CA SER A 56 24.18 -43.50 -13.69
C SER A 56 23.78 -42.24 -12.92
N ARG A 57 23.38 -41.15 -13.60
CA ARG A 57 22.82 -39.95 -12.93
C ARG A 57 21.49 -40.21 -12.24
N LEU A 58 20.61 -41.02 -12.84
CA LEU A 58 19.32 -41.38 -12.25
C LEU A 58 19.47 -42.29 -11.03
N GLN A 59 20.37 -43.27 -11.07
CA GLN A 59 20.69 -44.13 -9.92
C GLN A 59 21.35 -43.33 -8.78
N GLY A 60 22.27 -42.41 -9.10
CA GLY A 60 22.87 -41.49 -8.12
C GLY A 60 21.83 -40.56 -7.47
N ARG A 61 20.83 -40.08 -8.21
CA ARG A 61 19.73 -39.26 -7.67
C ARG A 61 18.75 -40.07 -6.82
N ARG A 62 18.46 -41.33 -7.17
CA ARG A 62 17.59 -42.22 -6.38
C ARG A 62 18.23 -42.61 -5.04
N LYS A 63 19.52 -42.98 -5.05
CA LYS A 63 20.28 -43.30 -3.82
C LYS A 63 20.41 -42.08 -2.89
N LYS A 64 20.65 -40.89 -3.43
CA LYS A 64 20.71 -39.64 -2.66
C LYS A 64 19.36 -39.24 -2.04
N LYS A 65 18.23 -39.47 -2.74
CA LYS A 65 16.89 -39.22 -2.18
C LYS A 65 16.54 -40.17 -1.03
N ALA A 66 16.87 -41.46 -1.17
CA ALA A 66 16.62 -42.44 -0.10
C ALA A 66 17.48 -42.17 1.14
N ALA A 67 18.77 -41.85 0.94
CA ALA A 67 19.66 -41.46 2.03
C ALA A 67 19.22 -40.17 2.73
N LEU A 68 18.79 -39.15 1.96
CA LEU A 68 18.24 -37.92 2.52
C LEU A 68 16.93 -38.16 3.27
N TYR A 69 16.04 -39.00 2.74
CA TYR A 69 14.78 -39.34 3.40
C TYR A 69 15.01 -40.12 4.71
N SER A 70 16.01 -41.01 4.73
CA SER A 70 16.43 -41.73 5.93
C SER A 70 17.07 -40.79 6.96
N SER A 71 17.93 -39.86 6.53
CA SER A 71 18.56 -38.85 7.39
C SER A 71 17.52 -37.88 7.97
N ILE A 72 16.59 -37.35 7.18
CA ILE A 72 15.51 -36.48 7.69
C ILE A 72 14.58 -37.23 8.67
N LYS A 73 14.35 -38.53 8.45
CA LYS A 73 13.49 -39.34 9.31
C LYS A 73 14.16 -39.71 10.64
N ASN A 74 15.45 -40.01 10.61
CA ASN A 74 16.18 -40.54 11.76
C ASN A 74 16.95 -39.46 12.53
N GLU A 75 17.26 -38.33 11.90
CA GLU A 75 17.94 -37.19 12.47
C GLU A 75 16.98 -35.99 12.44
N LYS A 76 16.40 -35.66 13.60
CA LYS A 76 15.58 -34.46 13.71
C LYS A 76 16.47 -33.25 13.44
N LEU A 77 16.14 -32.49 12.41
CA LEU A 77 16.79 -31.20 12.14
C LEU A 77 16.71 -30.34 13.40
N GLN A 78 17.88 -30.02 13.96
CA GLN A 78 17.98 -29.02 15.00
C GLN A 78 17.69 -27.68 14.32
N TRP A 79 16.56 -27.08 14.68
CA TRP A 79 16.32 -25.68 14.36
C TRP A 79 17.46 -24.89 15.04
N ALA A 80 18.02 -23.90 14.34
CA ALA A 80 18.97 -22.97 14.94
C ALA A 80 18.21 -22.09 15.94
N ILE A 81 17.91 -22.66 17.09
CA ILE A 81 17.42 -21.97 18.26
C ILE A 81 18.68 -21.58 19.00
N ASP A 82 18.86 -20.28 19.22
CA ASP A 82 19.92 -19.79 20.09
C ASP A 82 19.80 -20.51 21.44
N GLU A 83 20.87 -21.19 21.87
CA GLU A 83 20.89 -21.97 23.10
C GLU A 83 20.59 -21.10 24.34
N GLU A 84 20.80 -19.78 24.22
CA GLU A 84 20.44 -18.79 25.23
C GLU A 84 18.93 -18.46 25.20
N GLU A 85 18.29 -18.43 24.03
CA GLU A 85 16.85 -18.21 23.88
C GLU A 85 16.04 -19.43 24.36
N LEU A 86 16.53 -20.65 24.09
CA LEU A 86 15.91 -21.88 24.59
C LEU A 86 16.00 -21.96 26.13
N ARG A 87 17.17 -21.65 26.70
CA ARG A 87 17.35 -21.60 28.17
C ARG A 87 16.48 -20.52 28.82
N ARG A 88 16.26 -19.39 28.16
CA ARG A 88 15.34 -18.34 28.62
C ARG A 88 13.90 -18.82 28.60
N SER A 89 13.48 -19.50 27.53
CA SER A 89 12.11 -20.04 27.40
C SER A 89 11.79 -21.18 28.38
N LEU A 90 12.79 -22.00 28.73
CA LEU A 90 12.63 -23.08 29.72
C LEU A 90 12.67 -22.55 31.15
N SER A 91 13.47 -21.51 31.43
CA SER A 91 13.45 -20.83 32.75
C SER A 91 12.11 -20.12 33.00
N GLU A 92 11.51 -19.53 31.97
CA GLU A 92 10.19 -18.86 32.05
C GLU A 92 9.03 -19.84 32.33
N LEU A 93 9.23 -21.15 32.11
CA LEU A 93 8.26 -22.21 32.44
C LEU A 93 8.48 -22.86 33.81
N ALA A 94 9.58 -22.55 34.50
CA ALA A 94 9.91 -23.12 35.80
C ALA A 94 9.39 -22.28 36.99
N ASP A 95 8.77 -21.13 36.72
CA ASP A 95 8.11 -20.33 37.75
C ASP A 95 6.79 -20.98 38.19
N PRO A 96 6.60 -21.29 39.50
CA PRO A 96 5.41 -21.98 40.01
C PRO A 96 4.13 -21.12 40.04
N ASN A 97 4.14 -19.93 39.43
CA ASN A 97 2.98 -19.04 39.37
C ASN A 97 2.46 -18.92 37.92
N PRO A 98 1.35 -19.59 37.56
CA PRO A 98 0.93 -19.69 36.17
C PRO A 98 0.28 -18.39 35.70
N LYS A 99 1.06 -17.48 35.12
CA LYS A 99 0.49 -16.48 34.20
C LYS A 99 0.27 -17.18 32.87
N VAL A 100 -1.00 -17.43 32.57
CA VAL A 100 -1.51 -18.14 31.39
C VAL A 100 -0.88 -17.60 30.10
N ILE A 101 0.19 -18.24 29.61
CA ILE A 101 0.64 -18.09 28.22
C ILE A 101 -0.35 -18.88 27.37
N LYS A 102 -1.42 -18.20 26.94
CA LYS A 102 -2.42 -18.75 26.05
C LYS A 102 -1.76 -18.92 24.67
N ARG A 103 -1.21 -20.12 24.41
CA ARG A 103 -0.86 -20.53 23.04
C ARG A 103 -2.11 -20.36 22.19
N VAL A 104 -2.06 -19.43 21.22
CA VAL A 104 -3.12 -19.28 20.22
C VAL A 104 -2.98 -20.46 19.26
N SER A 105 -3.56 -21.60 19.66
CA SER A 105 -3.87 -22.68 18.73
C SER A 105 -4.90 -22.17 17.73
N GLY A 106 -4.64 -22.45 16.46
CA GLY A 106 -5.43 -21.99 15.33
C GLY A 106 -6.92 -22.30 15.48
N GLY A 107 -7.73 -21.25 15.46
CA GLY A 107 -9.16 -21.29 15.24
C GLY A 107 -9.47 -20.63 13.91
N SER A 108 -9.72 -21.45 12.88
CA SER A 108 -10.40 -21.02 11.65
C SER A 108 -11.69 -20.27 12.00
N GLY A 109 -11.81 -19.00 11.59
CA GLY A 109 -13.08 -18.30 11.68
C GLY A 109 -13.06 -16.78 11.88
N SER A 110 -11.94 -16.07 11.72
CA SER A 110 -11.97 -14.60 11.60
C SER A 110 -10.69 -14.12 10.93
N GLY A 111 -10.81 -13.24 9.94
CA GLY A 111 -9.71 -12.76 9.10
C GLY A 111 -8.73 -11.79 9.78
N SER A 112 -8.36 -12.07 11.03
CA SER A 112 -7.25 -11.40 11.71
C SER A 112 -5.97 -12.21 11.48
N SER A 113 -4.97 -11.58 10.85
CA SER A 113 -3.66 -12.20 10.64
C SER A 113 -3.05 -12.64 11.99
N PRO A 114 -2.42 -13.82 12.09
CA PRO A 114 -1.82 -14.32 13.34
C PRO A 114 -0.64 -13.48 13.85
N PHE A 115 -0.21 -12.49 13.07
CA PHE A 115 0.88 -11.56 13.39
C PHE A 115 0.39 -10.19 13.91
N LEU A 116 -0.93 -10.00 14.04
CA LEU A 116 -1.51 -8.78 14.58
C LEU A 116 -1.89 -9.01 16.04
N ASP A 117 -1.09 -8.48 16.96
CA ASP A 117 -1.50 -8.36 18.34
C ASP A 117 -2.45 -7.17 18.47
N LEU A 118 -3.70 -7.45 18.83
CA LEU A 118 -4.75 -6.46 19.06
C LEU A 118 -5.00 -6.24 20.56
N THR A 119 -4.18 -6.85 21.42
CA THR A 119 -4.30 -6.72 22.86
C THR A 119 -4.09 -5.26 23.26
N PRO A 120 -5.00 -4.67 24.05
CA PRO A 120 -4.86 -3.29 24.48
C PRO A 120 -3.63 -3.15 25.40
N GLU A 121 -2.59 -2.50 24.89
CA GLU A 121 -1.41 -2.13 25.66
C GLU A 121 -1.82 -1.28 26.88
N PRO A 122 -1.48 -1.71 28.11
CA PRO A 122 -1.68 -0.92 29.31
C PRO A 122 -0.94 0.43 29.20
N GLY A 123 -1.64 1.55 29.39
CA GLY A 123 -1.03 2.88 29.33
C GLY A 123 -0.93 3.54 27.95
N ALA A 124 -1.35 2.90 26.86
CA ALA A 124 -1.35 3.54 25.55
C ALA A 124 -2.29 4.77 25.50
N ALA A 125 -1.80 5.88 24.97
CA ALA A 125 -2.54 7.14 24.86
C ALA A 125 -3.78 7.02 23.95
N VAL A 126 -4.86 7.70 24.34
CA VAL A 126 -6.07 7.85 23.53
C VAL A 126 -5.96 9.16 22.75
N TYR A 127 -5.93 9.07 21.42
CA TYR A 127 -5.73 10.21 20.54
C TYR A 127 -7.04 10.85 20.07
N LYS A 128 -8.11 10.06 20.00
CA LYS A 128 -9.47 10.52 19.66
C LYS A 128 -10.50 9.47 20.05
N HIS A 129 -11.69 9.91 20.42
CA HIS A 129 -12.87 9.04 20.49
C HIS A 129 -14.12 9.78 19.98
N GLY A 130 -15.17 9.04 19.63
CA GLY A 130 -16.43 9.63 19.15
C GLY A 130 -17.23 8.71 18.24
N ALA A 131 -18.43 9.16 17.85
CA ALA A 131 -19.33 8.38 17.02
C ALA A 131 -18.81 8.21 15.58
N LEU A 132 -18.85 6.97 15.09
CA LEU A 132 -18.49 6.59 13.72
C LEU A 132 -19.45 5.54 13.18
N VAL A 133 -19.87 5.68 11.92
CA VAL A 133 -20.61 4.61 11.23
C VAL A 133 -19.67 3.95 10.22
N ARG A 134 -19.37 2.66 10.42
CA ARG A 134 -18.45 1.90 9.57
C ARG A 134 -19.21 1.07 8.53
N LYS A 135 -18.65 0.99 7.33
CA LYS A 135 -18.97 -0.01 6.31
C LYS A 135 -17.70 -0.67 5.78
N VAL A 136 -17.68 -2.00 5.72
CA VAL A 136 -16.59 -2.75 5.06
C VAL A 136 -16.74 -2.64 3.55
N HIS A 137 -15.71 -2.17 2.85
CA HIS A 137 -15.75 -1.93 1.40
C HIS A 137 -15.06 -3.03 0.59
N ALA A 138 -13.82 -3.34 0.97
CA ALA A 138 -12.97 -4.33 0.30
C ALA A 138 -12.19 -5.17 1.33
N ASP A 139 -12.03 -6.46 0.99
CA ASP A 139 -11.25 -7.44 1.75
C ASP A 139 -9.75 -7.32 1.39
N PRO A 140 -8.82 -7.99 2.09
CA PRO A 140 -7.37 -7.85 1.86
C PRO A 140 -6.93 -8.09 0.41
N ASP A 141 -7.63 -9.00 -0.29
CA ASP A 141 -7.43 -9.30 -1.71
C ASP A 141 -7.86 -8.16 -2.67
N CYS A 142 -8.25 -7.00 -2.12
CA CYS A 142 -8.87 -5.89 -2.85
C CYS A 142 -10.18 -6.27 -3.56
N ARG A 143 -10.72 -7.44 -3.21
CA ARG A 143 -12.02 -7.88 -3.69
C ARG A 143 -13.11 -7.17 -2.92
N LYS A 144 -14.13 -6.78 -3.67
CA LYS A 144 -15.35 -6.18 -3.15
C LYS A 144 -16.03 -7.18 -2.19
N THR A 145 -16.09 -6.88 -0.89
CA THR A 145 -16.70 -7.74 0.17
C THR A 145 -18.11 -8.25 -0.21
N PRO A 146 -18.58 -9.46 0.10
CA PRO A 146 -19.92 -9.89 -0.32
C PRO A 146 -21.07 -8.97 0.17
N ARG A 147 -22.11 -8.73 -0.65
CA ARG A 147 -23.19 -7.74 -0.35
C ARG A 147 -23.80 -7.88 1.05
N GLY A 148 -23.99 -9.11 1.55
CA GLY A 148 -24.56 -9.37 2.88
C GLY A 148 -23.68 -8.96 4.07
N LYS A 149 -22.37 -8.76 3.88
CA LYS A 149 -21.43 -8.37 4.96
C LYS A 149 -21.08 -6.87 4.96
N ARG A 150 -21.62 -6.09 4.01
CA ARG A 150 -21.25 -4.69 3.72
C ARG A 150 -22.20 -3.63 4.32
N GLY A 151 -22.97 -3.99 5.34
CA GLY A 151 -23.88 -3.05 6.01
C GLY A 151 -23.14 -1.90 6.69
N TRP A 152 -23.76 -0.73 6.73
CA TRP A 152 -23.34 0.34 7.63
C TRP A 152 -23.72 -0.03 9.07
N LYS A 153 -22.78 0.10 10.00
CA LYS A 153 -22.97 -0.20 11.42
C LYS A 153 -22.42 0.95 12.25
N SER A 154 -23.19 1.41 13.23
CA SER A 154 -22.78 2.49 14.14
C SER A 154 -21.90 1.94 15.26
N PHE A 155 -20.90 2.72 15.63
CA PHE A 155 -19.95 2.42 16.69
C PHE A 155 -19.54 3.72 17.41
N HIS A 156 -19.11 3.57 18.65
CA HIS A 156 -18.20 4.52 19.28
C HIS A 156 -16.76 4.11 18.92
N GLY A 157 -16.08 4.94 18.15
CA GLY A 157 -14.68 4.74 17.78
C GLY A 157 -13.75 5.28 18.85
N ILE A 158 -12.68 4.55 19.15
CA ILE A 158 -11.62 4.96 20.09
C ILE A 158 -10.28 4.66 19.43
N LEU A 159 -9.53 5.71 19.10
CA LEU A 159 -8.17 5.61 18.60
C LEU A 159 -7.21 5.60 19.80
N LYS A 160 -6.72 4.43 20.18
CA LYS A 160 -5.79 4.24 21.30
C LYS A 160 -4.53 3.53 20.82
N GLY A 161 -3.37 4.15 21.03
CA GLY A 161 -2.12 3.66 20.42
C GLY A 161 -2.27 3.56 18.89
N MET A 162 -1.90 2.41 18.31
CA MET A 162 -2.07 2.09 16.88
C MET A 162 -3.32 1.25 16.58
N ILE A 163 -4.32 1.26 17.45
CA ILE A 163 -5.54 0.48 17.27
C ILE A 163 -6.76 1.39 17.34
N LEU A 164 -7.62 1.28 16.33
CA LEU A 164 -8.96 1.86 16.31
C LEU A 164 -9.96 0.82 16.82
N TYR A 165 -10.37 0.96 18.07
CA TYR A 165 -11.42 0.14 18.66
C TYR A 165 -12.78 0.67 18.25
N LEU A 166 -13.72 -0.23 17.96
CA LEU A 166 -15.07 0.09 17.53
C LEU A 166 -16.07 -0.60 18.45
N GLN A 167 -16.57 0.15 19.43
CA GLN A 167 -17.52 -0.32 20.43
C GLN A 167 -18.94 -0.13 19.95
N LYS A 168 -19.80 -1.13 20.14
CA LYS A 168 -21.23 -1.01 19.79
C LYS A 168 -22.06 -0.36 20.90
N GLU A 169 -21.66 -0.60 22.15
CA GLU A 169 -22.32 -0.07 23.33
C GLU A 169 -21.82 1.35 23.65
N GLU A 170 -22.54 2.03 24.52
CA GLU A 170 -22.17 3.37 25.01
C GLU A 170 -20.78 3.32 25.66
N TYR A 171 -19.94 4.28 25.28
CA TYR A 171 -18.55 4.34 25.73
C TYR A 171 -18.49 4.57 27.24
N GLN A 172 -17.90 3.61 27.96
CA GLN A 172 -17.62 3.73 29.38
C GLN A 172 -16.10 3.71 29.61
N PRO A 173 -15.50 4.86 30.01
CA PRO A 173 -14.10 4.90 30.39
C PRO A 173 -13.77 3.86 31.46
N GLY A 174 -12.67 3.11 31.28
CA GLY A 174 -12.22 2.10 32.25
C GLY A 174 -12.84 0.71 32.11
N LYS A 175 -13.88 0.52 31.28
CA LYS A 175 -14.42 -0.82 30.98
C LYS A 175 -13.43 -1.61 30.11
N ALA A 176 -13.14 -2.84 30.51
CA ALA A 176 -12.33 -3.76 29.72
C ALA A 176 -13.02 -4.05 28.38
N LEU A 177 -12.22 -4.14 27.31
CA LEU A 177 -12.74 -4.46 25.98
C LEU A 177 -13.26 -5.89 25.96
N SER A 178 -14.50 -6.06 25.52
CA SER A 178 -15.10 -7.36 25.27
C SER A 178 -14.46 -8.06 24.07
N GLU A 179 -14.56 -9.39 24.00
CA GLU A 179 -14.05 -10.17 22.87
C GLU A 179 -14.68 -9.74 21.52
N ALA A 180 -15.94 -9.31 21.56
CA ALA A 180 -16.65 -8.79 20.39
C ALA A 180 -16.08 -7.45 19.90
N GLU A 181 -15.58 -6.60 20.79
CA GLU A 181 -14.92 -5.33 20.44
C GLU A 181 -13.54 -5.57 19.87
N LEU A 182 -12.79 -6.52 20.44
CA LEU A 182 -11.49 -6.95 19.91
C LEU A 182 -11.61 -7.48 18.47
N LYS A 183 -12.70 -8.21 18.16
CA LYS A 183 -13.01 -8.66 16.79
C LYS A 183 -13.31 -7.52 15.82
N ASN A 184 -13.76 -6.37 16.30
CA ASN A 184 -14.04 -5.20 15.48
C ASN A 184 -12.88 -4.21 15.41
N ALA A 185 -11.84 -4.41 16.23
CA ALA A 185 -10.66 -3.56 16.27
C ALA A 185 -9.93 -3.56 14.92
N ILE A 186 -9.42 -2.39 14.56
CA ILE A 186 -8.70 -2.18 13.31
C ILE A 186 -7.32 -1.64 13.68
N SER A 187 -6.27 -2.38 13.34
CA SER A 187 -4.92 -1.85 13.49
C SER A 187 -4.65 -0.80 12.41
N ILE A 188 -4.14 0.35 12.83
CA ILE A 188 -3.88 1.51 11.96
C ILE A 188 -2.41 1.63 11.54
N HIS A 189 -1.54 0.68 11.90
CA HIS A 189 -0.18 0.61 11.36
C HIS A 189 -0.24 0.70 9.83
N HIS A 190 0.54 1.60 9.25
CA HIS A 190 0.60 1.84 7.81
C HIS A 190 -0.75 2.15 7.13
N ALA A 191 -1.77 2.57 7.89
CA ALA A 191 -3.07 2.90 7.35
C ALA A 191 -3.12 4.33 6.80
N LEU A 192 -3.83 4.51 5.70
CA LEU A 192 -4.08 5.83 5.14
C LEU A 192 -5.58 6.13 5.15
N ALA A 193 -5.95 7.21 5.82
CA ALA A 193 -7.28 7.79 5.81
C ALA A 193 -7.37 8.92 4.77
N THR A 194 -8.40 8.89 3.91
CA THR A 194 -8.64 9.93 2.89
C THR A 194 -10.12 10.25 2.76
N ARG A 195 -10.46 11.49 2.45
CA ARG A 195 -11.86 11.87 2.17
C ARG A 195 -12.39 11.14 0.95
N ALA A 196 -13.57 10.53 1.05
CA ALA A 196 -14.22 9.81 -0.04
C ALA A 196 -14.96 10.79 -0.96
N LYS A 197 -14.22 11.50 -1.83
CA LYS A 197 -14.79 12.52 -2.74
C LYS A 197 -15.73 11.94 -3.80
N ASP A 198 -15.50 10.69 -4.17
CA ASP A 198 -16.27 9.89 -5.12
C ASP A 198 -17.52 9.24 -4.50
N TYR A 199 -17.72 9.37 -3.18
CA TYR A 199 -18.86 8.78 -2.47
C TYR A 199 -19.95 9.82 -2.18
N SER A 200 -21.02 9.82 -2.98
CA SER A 200 -22.11 10.81 -2.87
C SER A 200 -23.31 10.36 -2.04
N LYS A 201 -23.39 9.07 -1.63
CA LYS A 201 -24.61 8.52 -0.98
C LYS A 201 -24.81 8.97 0.46
N ARG A 202 -23.73 9.37 1.14
CA ARG A 202 -23.77 9.89 2.51
C ARG A 202 -22.74 11.01 2.64
N PRO A 203 -23.05 12.08 3.39
CA PRO A 203 -22.09 13.15 3.64
C PRO A 203 -21.01 12.68 4.63
N HIS A 204 -19.90 13.42 4.68
CA HIS A 204 -18.86 13.26 5.70
C HIS A 204 -18.25 11.85 5.76
N VAL A 205 -18.06 11.24 4.59
CA VAL A 205 -17.49 9.90 4.46
C VAL A 205 -16.00 9.96 4.11
N PHE A 206 -15.22 9.09 4.75
CA PHE A 206 -13.80 8.89 4.47
C PHE A 206 -13.46 7.41 4.31
N TYR A 207 -12.45 7.12 3.49
CA TYR A 207 -11.84 5.81 3.36
C TYR A 207 -10.77 5.63 4.43
N LEU A 208 -10.70 4.45 5.02
CA LEU A 208 -9.54 3.97 5.77
C LEU A 208 -9.01 2.72 5.05
N ARG A 209 -7.80 2.82 4.48
CA ARG A 209 -7.10 1.66 3.92
C ARG A 209 -6.00 1.22 4.87
N THR A 210 -6.04 -0.03 5.31
CA THR A 210 -5.07 -0.62 6.27
C THR A 210 -3.86 -1.24 5.57
N ALA A 211 -2.83 -1.62 6.33
CA ALA A 211 -1.60 -2.27 5.83
C ALA A 211 -1.87 -3.52 4.97
N ASP A 212 -2.89 -4.28 5.34
CA ASP A 212 -3.34 -5.49 4.64
C ASP A 212 -4.31 -5.19 3.49
N TRP A 213 -4.41 -3.94 3.05
CA TRP A 213 -5.22 -3.49 1.91
C TRP A 213 -6.74 -3.63 2.06
N ARG A 214 -7.25 -3.94 3.26
CA ARG A 214 -8.69 -3.77 3.53
C ARG A 214 -9.07 -2.31 3.39
N VAL A 215 -10.28 -2.07 2.90
CA VAL A 215 -10.85 -0.73 2.79
C VAL A 215 -12.12 -0.66 3.60
N PHE A 216 -12.19 0.31 4.51
CA PHE A 216 -13.38 0.66 5.26
C PHE A 216 -13.86 2.04 4.81
N LEU A 217 -15.18 2.23 4.76
CA LEU A 217 -15.77 3.57 4.76
C LEU A 217 -16.23 3.89 6.17
N PHE A 218 -15.97 5.12 6.59
CA PHE A 218 -16.46 5.67 7.84
C PHE A 218 -17.24 6.94 7.55
N GLN A 219 -18.40 7.07 8.17
CA GLN A 219 -19.18 8.29 8.20
C GLN A 219 -19.00 8.94 9.58
N ALA A 220 -18.60 10.20 9.59
CA ALA A 220 -18.55 11.03 10.79
C ALA A 220 -19.82 11.89 10.92
N PRO A 221 -20.11 12.46 12.12
CA PRO A 221 -21.28 13.30 12.34
C PRO A 221 -21.25 14.63 11.57
N SER A 222 -20.06 15.20 11.37
CA SER A 222 -19.86 16.49 10.70
C SER A 222 -18.60 16.49 9.83
N LEU A 223 -18.44 17.53 8.99
CA LEU A 223 -17.25 17.71 8.15
C LEU A 223 -15.98 17.86 9.00
N GLU A 224 -16.06 18.67 10.05
CA GLU A 224 -14.96 18.90 10.99
C GLU A 224 -14.56 17.60 11.70
N GLN A 225 -15.52 16.83 12.20
CA GLN A 225 -15.22 15.54 12.83
C GLN A 225 -14.60 14.56 11.83
N MET A 226 -15.07 14.54 10.58
CA MET A 226 -14.44 13.73 9.52
C MET A 226 -12.98 14.12 9.29
N GLN A 227 -12.69 15.42 9.17
CA GLN A 227 -11.33 15.92 9.00
C GLN A 227 -10.46 15.58 10.21
N SER A 228 -10.98 15.77 11.42
CA SER A 228 -10.28 15.43 12.67
C SER A 228 -9.94 13.95 12.76
N TRP A 229 -10.89 13.06 12.42
CA TRP A 229 -10.63 11.62 12.34
C TRP A 229 -9.54 11.28 11.31
N ILE A 230 -9.60 11.85 10.11
CA ILE A 230 -8.59 11.64 9.06
C ILE A 230 -7.20 12.09 9.55
N THR A 231 -7.11 13.31 10.08
CA THR A 231 -5.85 13.90 10.53
C THR A 231 -5.22 13.07 11.64
N ARG A 232 -5.97 12.75 12.70
CA ARG A 232 -5.40 12.02 13.85
C ARG A 232 -5.00 10.60 13.50
N ILE A 233 -5.80 9.88 12.71
CA ILE A 233 -5.42 8.54 12.25
C ILE A 233 -4.10 8.62 11.45
N ASN A 234 -4.00 9.56 10.53
CA ASN A 234 -2.80 9.68 9.68
C ASN A 234 -1.57 10.15 10.45
N VAL A 235 -1.71 11.07 11.42
CA VAL A 235 -0.60 11.52 12.27
C VAL A 235 -0.09 10.35 13.12
N VAL A 236 -0.98 9.63 13.80
CA VAL A 236 -0.61 8.47 14.62
C VAL A 236 0.05 7.39 13.75
N ALA A 237 -0.51 7.10 12.57
CA ALA A 237 0.09 6.16 11.64
C ALA A 237 1.48 6.62 11.16
N ALA A 238 1.66 7.92 10.87
CA ALA A 238 2.95 8.47 10.45
C ALA A 238 4.00 8.38 11.57
N MET A 239 3.62 8.67 12.81
CA MET A 239 4.49 8.64 13.98
C MET A 239 4.98 7.23 14.29
N PHE A 240 4.07 6.24 14.28
CA PHE A 240 4.37 4.92 14.83
C PHE A 240 4.61 3.81 13.80
N SER A 241 4.33 4.00 12.51
CA SER A 241 4.58 2.95 11.51
C SER A 241 6.07 2.66 11.34
N ALA A 242 6.51 1.45 11.65
CA ALA A 242 7.90 1.04 11.48
C ALA A 242 8.31 0.94 10.00
N PRO A 243 9.60 1.11 9.65
CA PRO A 243 10.05 0.92 8.28
C PRO A 243 9.71 -0.49 7.74
N PRO A 244 9.27 -0.62 6.48
CA PRO A 244 8.99 -1.93 5.90
C PRO A 244 10.25 -2.79 5.89
N PHE A 245 10.10 -4.10 6.07
CA PHE A 245 11.22 -5.03 5.99
C PHE A 245 11.95 -4.87 4.64
N PRO A 246 13.29 -5.02 4.61
CA PRO A 246 14.01 -5.05 3.35
C PRO A 246 13.36 -6.11 2.46
N ALA A 247 13.08 -5.74 1.20
CA ALA A 247 12.45 -6.66 0.27
C ALA A 247 13.27 -7.94 0.25
N ALA A 248 12.62 -9.08 0.52
CA ALA A 248 13.29 -10.36 0.47
C ALA A 248 13.95 -10.48 -0.91
N VAL A 249 15.26 -10.70 -0.94
CA VAL A 249 16.03 -10.89 -2.18
C VAL A 249 15.60 -12.23 -2.77
N SER A 250 14.47 -12.22 -3.45
CA SER A 250 13.87 -13.36 -4.11
C SER A 250 13.90 -13.12 -5.61
N SER A 251 14.22 -14.15 -6.38
CA SER A 251 14.18 -14.14 -7.85
C SER A 251 12.75 -14.06 -8.42
N GLN A 252 11.76 -13.62 -7.63
CA GLN A 252 10.36 -13.62 -8.04
C GLN A 252 10.17 -12.60 -9.17
N LYS A 253 9.93 -13.11 -10.37
CA LYS A 253 9.56 -12.33 -11.56
C LYS A 253 8.19 -11.63 -11.44
N LYS A 254 7.51 -11.75 -10.29
CA LYS A 254 6.12 -11.29 -10.09
C LYS A 254 6.01 -10.28 -8.97
N PHE A 255 5.14 -9.29 -9.17
CA PHE A 255 4.81 -8.29 -8.18
C PHE A 255 4.11 -8.95 -6.96
N SER A 256 4.66 -8.70 -5.78
CA SER A 256 4.04 -9.01 -4.50
C SER A 256 4.14 -7.78 -3.60
N ARG A 257 3.11 -7.59 -2.76
CA ARG A 257 3.09 -6.48 -1.80
C ARG A 257 4.09 -6.77 -0.67
N PRO A 258 4.94 -5.81 -0.29
CA PRO A 258 5.82 -5.97 0.86
C PRO A 258 5.03 -6.22 2.14
N LEU A 259 5.62 -7.00 3.05
CA LEU A 259 5.09 -7.17 4.39
C LEU A 259 5.45 -5.96 5.25
N LEU A 260 4.43 -5.39 5.89
CA LEU A 260 4.57 -4.20 6.73
C LEU A 260 4.51 -4.63 8.20
N PRO A 261 5.52 -4.28 9.02
CA PRO A 261 5.52 -4.61 10.44
C PRO A 261 4.38 -3.90 11.19
N SER A 262 3.75 -4.60 12.12
CA SER A 262 2.74 -4.06 13.04
C SER A 262 3.35 -3.41 14.28
N ALA A 263 4.63 -3.67 14.57
CA ALA A 263 5.35 -3.08 15.68
C ALA A 263 5.57 -1.56 15.48
N ALA A 264 5.59 -0.82 16.58
CA ALA A 264 5.88 0.61 16.54
C ALA A 264 7.34 0.86 16.13
N THR A 265 7.57 1.95 15.40
CA THR A 265 8.93 2.41 15.06
C THR A 265 9.74 2.73 16.32
N ARG A 266 11.06 2.54 16.24
CA ARG A 266 12.03 2.96 17.26
C ARG A 266 12.81 4.21 16.87
N LEU A 267 12.50 4.78 15.70
CA LEU A 267 13.15 5.96 15.16
C LEU A 267 12.66 7.23 15.86
N SER A 268 13.52 8.26 15.90
CA SER A 268 13.10 9.61 16.30
C SER A 268 12.09 10.19 15.30
N GLN A 269 11.36 11.25 15.67
CA GLN A 269 10.41 11.89 14.75
C GLN A 269 11.11 12.46 13.50
N GLU A 270 12.32 12.98 13.64
CA GLU A 270 13.13 13.52 12.54
C GLU A 270 13.61 12.40 11.61
N GLU A 271 14.11 11.30 12.16
CA GLU A 271 14.51 10.11 11.39
C GLU A 271 13.32 9.48 10.67
N GLN A 272 12.16 9.46 11.33
CA GLN A 272 10.90 8.98 10.78
C GLN A 272 10.48 9.84 9.58
N VAL A 273 10.59 11.17 9.66
CA VAL A 273 10.37 12.09 8.52
C VAL A 273 11.30 11.76 7.37
N ARG A 274 12.62 11.66 7.61
CA ARG A 274 13.60 11.33 6.57
C ARG A 274 13.29 10.00 5.90
N THR A 275 12.85 9.01 6.68
CA THR A 275 12.46 7.69 6.18
C THR A 275 11.24 7.78 5.25
N HIS A 276 10.19 8.50 5.66
CA HIS A 276 8.99 8.69 4.82
C HIS A 276 9.30 9.47 3.54
N GLU A 277 10.17 10.48 3.60
CA GLU A 277 10.61 11.25 2.43
C GLU A 277 11.42 10.38 1.46
N ALA A 278 12.37 9.59 1.96
CA ALA A 278 13.14 8.66 1.15
C ALA A 278 12.23 7.63 0.47
N LYS A 279 11.24 7.11 1.20
CA LYS A 279 10.24 6.18 0.65
C LYS A 279 9.34 6.84 -0.39
N LEU A 280 8.90 8.08 -0.16
CA LEU A 280 8.14 8.85 -1.15
C LEU A 280 8.94 8.99 -2.46
N LYS A 281 10.22 9.35 -2.36
CA LYS A 281 11.11 9.48 -3.52
C LYS A 281 11.29 8.14 -4.25
N ALA A 282 11.50 7.06 -3.51
CA ALA A 282 11.63 5.71 -4.08
C ALA A 282 10.35 5.29 -4.82
N MET A 283 9.18 5.41 -4.18
CA MET A 283 7.90 5.06 -4.81
C MET A 283 7.60 5.91 -6.05
N ALA A 284 7.98 7.20 -6.03
CA ALA A 284 7.84 8.06 -7.19
C ALA A 284 8.74 7.63 -8.36
N SER A 285 10.01 7.27 -8.10
CA SER A 285 10.93 6.74 -9.12
C SER A 285 10.41 5.43 -9.70
N GLU A 286 10.03 4.48 -8.83
CA GLU A 286 9.51 3.18 -9.26
C GLU A 286 8.23 3.31 -10.09
N LEU A 287 7.35 4.27 -9.76
CA LEU A 287 6.13 4.54 -10.53
C LEU A 287 6.47 5.10 -11.91
N GLN A 288 7.41 6.03 -12.00
CA GLN A 288 7.86 6.61 -13.26
C GLN A 288 8.51 5.55 -14.15
N GLU A 289 9.39 4.71 -13.60
CA GLU A 289 10.02 3.58 -14.30
C GLU A 289 8.97 2.57 -14.78
N HIS A 290 7.97 2.28 -13.94
CA HIS A 290 6.87 1.39 -14.30
C HIS A 290 6.08 1.93 -15.49
N GLN A 291 5.67 3.20 -15.45
CA GLN A 291 4.93 3.86 -16.53
C GLN A 291 5.75 3.93 -17.83
N ALA A 292 7.05 4.22 -17.73
CA ALA A 292 7.95 4.19 -18.88
C ALA A 292 8.05 2.78 -19.50
N ALA A 293 8.07 1.72 -18.68
CA ALA A 293 8.07 0.34 -19.16
C ALA A 293 6.76 -0.05 -19.86
N LEU A 294 5.61 0.50 -19.45
CA LEU A 294 4.31 0.28 -20.10
C LEU A 294 4.24 0.87 -21.50
N LEU A 295 4.84 2.05 -21.71
CA LEU A 295 4.88 2.69 -23.03
C LEU A 295 5.69 1.86 -24.04
N GLY A 296 6.68 1.10 -23.58
CA GLY A 296 7.52 0.24 -24.43
C GLY A 296 6.96 -1.15 -24.72
N LYS A 297 5.96 -1.65 -23.97
CA LYS A 297 5.48 -3.04 -24.07
C LYS A 297 3.97 -3.16 -23.87
N LYS A 298 3.26 -3.75 -24.84
CA LYS A 298 1.85 -4.14 -24.68
C LYS A 298 1.75 -5.46 -23.89
N ALA A 299 1.66 -5.37 -22.58
CA ALA A 299 1.29 -6.52 -21.77
C ALA A 299 -0.12 -7.01 -22.11
N ARG A 300 -0.35 -8.32 -22.06
CA ARG A 300 -1.66 -8.92 -22.35
C ARG A 300 -2.13 -9.83 -21.22
N GLY A 301 -3.45 -9.88 -21.04
CA GLY A 301 -4.10 -10.77 -20.08
C GLY A 301 -3.59 -10.59 -18.66
N LYS A 302 -2.99 -11.65 -18.10
CA LYS A 302 -2.53 -11.71 -16.70
C LYS A 302 -1.39 -10.73 -16.39
N GLU A 303 -0.49 -10.48 -17.35
CA GLU A 303 0.62 -9.55 -17.17
C GLU A 303 0.12 -8.09 -17.06
N ALA A 304 -0.86 -7.71 -17.88
CA ALA A 304 -1.46 -6.37 -17.82
C ALA A 304 -2.20 -6.13 -16.49
N GLU A 305 -2.83 -7.17 -15.94
CA GLU A 305 -3.47 -7.09 -14.64
C GLU A 305 -2.45 -6.94 -13.50
N GLU A 306 -1.34 -7.67 -13.58
CA GLU A 306 -0.25 -7.56 -12.62
C GLU A 306 0.40 -6.16 -12.65
N GLN A 307 0.56 -5.59 -13.85
CA GLN A 307 1.03 -4.21 -14.02
C GLN A 307 0.06 -3.21 -13.39
N ARG A 308 -1.25 -3.32 -13.65
CA ARG A 308 -2.26 -2.47 -12.99
C ARG A 308 -2.21 -2.58 -11.47
N GLN A 309 -2.00 -3.78 -10.93
CA GLN A 309 -1.87 -3.98 -9.49
C GLN A 309 -0.62 -3.33 -8.91
N LYS A 310 0.51 -3.40 -9.64
CA LYS A 310 1.76 -2.73 -9.25
C LYS A 310 1.60 -1.21 -9.31
N GLU A 311 1.02 -0.66 -10.37
CA GLU A 311 0.77 0.78 -10.51
C GLU A 311 -0.12 1.29 -9.37
N ALA A 312 -1.27 0.65 -9.13
CA ALA A 312 -2.17 1.02 -8.03
C ALA A 312 -1.52 0.92 -6.65
N TYR A 313 -0.58 -0.02 -6.46
CA TYR A 313 0.25 -0.10 -5.26
C TYR A 313 1.18 1.09 -5.13
N LEU A 314 1.95 1.39 -6.16
CA LEU A 314 2.93 2.47 -6.15
C LEU A 314 2.27 3.85 -5.97
N GLU A 315 1.13 4.10 -6.63
CA GLU A 315 0.34 5.31 -6.45
C GLU A 315 -0.15 5.47 -5.01
N PHE A 316 -0.70 4.40 -4.43
CA PHE A 316 -1.20 4.42 -3.07
C PHE A 316 -0.07 4.67 -2.06
N GLU A 317 1.05 3.97 -2.20
CA GLU A 317 2.21 4.09 -1.32
C GLU A 317 2.86 5.47 -1.42
N LYS A 318 2.99 6.01 -2.64
CA LYS A 318 3.42 7.40 -2.88
C LYS A 318 2.51 8.38 -2.13
N SER A 319 1.18 8.23 -2.25
CA SER A 319 0.23 9.07 -1.52
C SER A 319 0.35 8.91 0.00
N ARG A 320 0.57 7.69 0.50
CA ARG A 320 0.71 7.41 1.93
C ARG A 320 1.94 8.09 2.51
N TYR A 321 3.11 7.82 1.95
CA TYR A 321 4.37 8.40 2.43
C TYR A 321 4.42 9.92 2.24
N GLY A 322 3.82 10.44 1.17
CA GLY A 322 3.67 11.89 0.98
C GLY A 322 2.84 12.54 2.07
N THR A 323 1.71 11.92 2.44
CA THR A 323 0.86 12.39 3.55
C THR A 323 1.62 12.32 4.88
N TYR A 324 2.28 11.20 5.17
CA TYR A 324 3.02 11.01 6.41
C TYR A 324 4.16 12.02 6.58
N ALA A 325 4.98 12.21 5.54
CA ALA A 325 6.06 13.19 5.56
C ALA A 325 5.54 14.62 5.78
N ALA A 326 4.45 15.01 5.08
CA ALA A 326 3.86 16.32 5.24
C ALA A 326 3.33 16.56 6.66
N LEU A 327 2.60 15.60 7.22
CA LEU A 327 2.03 15.70 8.58
C LEU A 327 3.11 15.81 9.65
N LEU A 328 4.13 14.96 9.59
CA LEU A 328 5.21 14.99 10.58
C LEU A 328 6.07 16.25 10.46
N ARG A 329 6.29 16.80 9.27
CA ARG A 329 6.98 18.10 9.11
C ARG A 329 6.23 19.22 9.81
N VAL A 330 4.90 19.27 9.66
CA VAL A 330 4.08 20.27 10.36
C VAL A 330 4.15 20.06 11.86
N LYS A 331 4.05 18.81 12.34
CA LYS A 331 4.19 18.49 13.76
C LYS A 331 5.54 18.96 14.32
N LEU A 332 6.65 18.65 13.63
CA LEU A 332 7.99 19.08 14.04
C LEU A 332 8.14 20.60 14.06
N LYS A 333 7.56 21.30 13.08
CA LYS A 333 7.55 22.76 13.04
C LYS A 333 6.77 23.39 14.20
N VAL A 334 5.66 22.76 14.59
CA VAL A 334 4.84 23.19 15.74
C VAL A 334 5.53 22.88 17.06
N GLY A 335 6.28 21.78 17.14
CA GLY A 335 7.02 21.39 18.36
C GLY A 335 6.13 20.94 19.53
N SER A 336 4.85 20.63 19.26
CA SER A 336 3.89 20.16 20.27
C SER A 336 3.59 18.67 20.10
N GLU A 337 3.39 17.98 21.23
CA GLU A 337 2.86 16.62 21.28
C GLU A 337 1.32 16.58 21.35
N GLU A 338 0.69 17.73 21.63
CA GLU A 338 -0.77 17.84 21.63
C GLU A 338 -1.31 17.84 20.20
N LEU A 339 -2.03 16.76 19.85
CA LEU A 339 -2.58 16.61 18.50
C LEU A 339 -3.59 17.70 18.13
N ASP A 340 -4.27 18.29 19.10
CA ASP A 340 -5.19 19.41 18.89
C ASP A 340 -4.48 20.63 18.30
N VAL A 341 -3.27 20.95 18.79
CA VAL A 341 -2.45 22.06 18.29
C VAL A 341 -1.92 21.76 16.88
N VAL A 342 -1.48 20.53 16.64
CA VAL A 342 -1.02 20.08 15.32
C VAL A 342 -2.16 20.13 14.29
N GLU A 343 -3.36 19.70 14.69
CA GLU A 343 -4.58 19.76 13.87
C GLU A 343 -4.95 21.19 13.51
N ALA A 344 -4.91 22.12 14.47
CA ALA A 344 -5.15 23.54 14.22
C ALA A 344 -4.12 24.14 13.25
N ALA A 345 -2.84 23.81 13.41
CA ALA A 345 -1.78 24.26 12.51
C ALA A 345 -1.95 23.72 11.07
N LEU A 346 -2.40 22.46 10.94
CA LEU A 346 -2.72 21.86 9.64
C LEU A 346 -3.92 22.52 8.96
N ALA A 347 -4.95 22.90 9.73
CA ALA A 347 -6.10 23.63 9.22
C ALA A 347 -5.71 25.03 8.70
N GLN A 348 -4.78 25.71 9.37
CA GLN A 348 -4.23 26.99 8.92
C GLN A 348 -3.37 26.83 7.66
N ALA A 349 -2.50 25.82 7.61
CA ALA A 349 -1.62 25.56 6.47
C ALA A 349 -2.37 25.11 5.19
N SER A 350 -3.60 24.63 5.33
CA SER A 350 -4.47 24.23 4.21
C SER A 350 -5.46 25.32 3.78
N SER A 351 -5.49 26.46 4.49
CA SER A 351 -6.13 27.67 4.00
C SER A 351 -5.21 28.35 2.98
N PRO A 352 -5.69 28.73 1.79
CA PRO A 352 -4.85 29.39 0.80
C PRO A 352 -4.48 30.79 1.30
N GLU A 353 -3.28 30.93 1.84
CA GLU A 353 -2.54 32.20 1.82
C GLU A 353 -2.20 32.51 0.37
N ASP A 354 -3.15 33.14 -0.33
CA ASP A 354 -2.84 34.03 -1.45
C ASP A 354 -2.43 35.37 -0.83
N GLY A 355 -1.19 35.38 -0.31
CA GLY A 355 -0.55 36.55 0.31
C GLY A 355 -0.11 37.56 -0.75
N ALA A 356 -1.05 38.09 -1.52
CA ALA A 356 -0.88 39.38 -2.16
C ALA A 356 -0.90 40.46 -1.06
N PRO A 357 0.11 41.36 -0.99
CA PRO A 357 0.11 42.40 0.03
C PRO A 357 -1.12 43.30 -0.14
N PRO A 358 -1.70 43.83 0.96
CA PRO A 358 -2.90 44.66 0.89
C PRO A 358 -2.63 45.87 -0.02
N PRO A 359 -3.55 46.21 -0.94
CA PRO A 359 -3.38 47.39 -1.77
C PRO A 359 -3.28 48.60 -0.85
N ARG A 360 -2.10 49.25 -0.90
CA ARG A 360 -1.85 50.56 -0.29
C ARG A 360 -2.98 51.50 -0.66
N SER A 361 -3.73 51.93 0.36
CA SER A 361 -4.63 53.06 0.29
C SER A 361 -3.89 54.27 -0.30
N SER A 362 -4.30 54.71 -1.48
CA SER A 362 -3.89 56.02 -2.01
C SER A 362 -4.91 57.08 -1.54
N PRO A 363 -4.45 58.33 -1.32
CA PRO A 363 -5.11 59.29 -0.45
C PRO A 363 -6.34 59.94 -1.10
N SER A 364 -7.32 60.28 -0.25
CA SER A 364 -8.53 61.03 -0.59
C SER A 364 -8.23 62.32 -1.37
N LEU A 365 -8.79 62.43 -2.57
CA LEU A 365 -9.00 63.72 -3.24
C LEU A 365 -10.29 64.35 -2.69
N GLN A 366 -10.18 65.60 -2.28
CA GLN A 366 -11.27 66.44 -1.75
C GLN A 366 -12.37 66.66 -2.79
N PRO A 367 -13.66 66.74 -2.40
CA PRO A 367 -14.70 67.30 -3.25
C PRO A 367 -14.82 68.80 -2.99
N ARG A 368 -14.46 69.60 -3.99
CA ARG A 368 -14.89 71.00 -4.13
C ARG A 368 -15.58 71.08 -5.48
N VAL A 369 -16.90 71.26 -5.53
CA VAL A 369 -17.54 72.46 -6.14
C VAL A 369 -18.97 72.60 -5.61
N SER A 370 -19.27 73.86 -5.29
CA SER A 370 -20.52 74.50 -4.89
C SER A 370 -21.75 74.18 -5.73
N SER A 371 -22.89 74.03 -5.05
CA SER A 371 -24.23 74.24 -5.62
C SER A 371 -24.97 75.27 -4.77
N GLN A 372 -25.63 76.22 -5.43
CA GLN A 372 -26.79 76.98 -4.93
C GLN A 372 -27.34 77.86 -6.08
N PRO A 373 -28.61 78.30 -6.05
CA PRO A 373 -29.82 77.48 -5.91
C PRO A 373 -30.92 77.92 -6.89
N ARG A 374 -31.99 77.13 -7.07
CA ARG A 374 -33.29 77.69 -7.49
C ARG A 374 -34.41 77.12 -6.65
N ALA A 375 -35.15 78.05 -6.06
CA ALA A 375 -36.18 77.87 -5.06
C ALA A 375 -37.57 77.59 -5.65
N GLN A 376 -38.46 77.26 -4.70
CA GLN A 376 -39.94 77.19 -4.74
C GLN A 376 -40.50 75.79 -5.05
N ARG A 377 -41.46 75.24 -4.31
CA ARG A 377 -42.22 75.69 -3.12
C ARG A 377 -42.88 74.42 -2.55
N ARG A 378 -42.94 74.27 -1.23
CA ARG A 378 -43.73 73.22 -0.55
C ARG A 378 -45.13 73.74 -0.20
N GLY A 379 -46.12 72.86 -0.34
CA GLY A 379 -47.10 72.58 0.71
C GLY A 379 -48.46 73.27 0.62
N SER A 380 -49.49 72.48 0.31
CA SER A 380 -50.84 72.66 0.88
C SER A 380 -51.50 71.29 1.09
N GLU A 381 -52.24 71.23 2.18
CA GLU A 381 -52.72 70.09 2.98
C GLU A 381 -53.97 69.36 2.40
N PRO A 382 -54.55 68.34 3.10
CA PRO A 382 -55.15 67.15 2.49
C PRO A 382 -56.67 67.23 2.34
N ARG A 383 -57.25 66.32 1.53
CA ARG A 383 -58.65 65.91 1.70
C ARG A 383 -58.96 64.54 1.13
N ALA A 384 -59.90 63.90 1.81
CA ALA A 384 -60.37 62.53 1.75
C ALA A 384 -60.98 62.09 0.41
N GLY A 385 -61.06 60.77 0.20
CA GLY A 385 -62.07 60.19 -0.69
C GLY A 385 -61.73 58.82 -1.29
N ALA A 386 -62.27 57.77 -0.67
CA ALA A 386 -62.98 56.63 -1.28
C ALA A 386 -62.35 55.72 -2.36
N GLY A 387 -62.69 54.43 -2.26
CA GLY A 387 -62.71 53.46 -3.37
C GLY A 387 -61.67 52.35 -3.24
N SER A 388 -61.95 51.28 -2.48
CA SER A 388 -62.57 50.04 -2.97
C SER A 388 -61.83 49.35 -4.12
N GLY A 389 -61.49 48.08 -3.94
CA GLY A 389 -61.66 47.11 -5.02
C GLY A 389 -60.49 46.22 -5.40
N ARG A 390 -60.53 45.01 -4.84
CA ARG A 390 -60.39 43.72 -5.54
C ARG A 390 -59.00 43.22 -5.97
N ARG A 391 -58.72 42.06 -5.38
CA ARG A 391 -57.83 40.98 -5.78
C ARG A 391 -58.18 40.36 -7.14
N ARG A 392 -57.16 39.65 -7.66
CA ARG A 392 -57.17 38.41 -8.46
C ARG A 392 -57.25 38.55 -9.99
N PRO A 393 -56.86 37.53 -10.78
CA PRO A 393 -56.69 36.08 -10.47
C PRO A 393 -55.34 35.63 -9.93
#